data_AF-A0A401H922-F1
#
_entry.id   AF-A0A401H922-F1
#
_cell.length_a   1.000
_cell.length_b   1.000
_cell.length_c   1.000
_cell.angle_alpha   90.00
_cell.angle_beta   90.00
_cell.angle_gamma   90.00
#
_symmetry.space_group_name_H-M   'P 1'
#
loop_
_entity.id
_entity.type
_entity.pdbx_description
1 polymer ?
#
loop_
_entity_poly.entity_id
_entity_poly.type
_entity_poly.pdbx_seq_one_letter_code
_entity_poly.pdbx_strand_id
1 'polypeptide(L)'
;MGKAGLKRFLPLLTIAGLLLALALTFAATHAKAQETVETTTTTAGEQPVLGKADFESLVEECKAYEKKYGIMPEATSYERVVGPKVLIIRIEGTIDNAMLDYLKQSIERAEEENAVLIVELNTPGGFVDAATEMVVAISKARIPVVGYVVEKWAESAGTMILMSTHIAAMQPGTIIGSVQPIAYDPTTGSYQPVLDSKIINPIVKTLCEHGATRGRNPEALVRFVLYNDNYGAEEALEKGVIDLIARDRSELLQLIDGKVVRLPIGETVLIDVNGSYEVLEPDLRIRFLHSLSDPMLSGILLSIGALALLFSIASGNLPGIALGGFLLVLGLVGSGFNPNTAALILIIGGAILVFIELYTPGFGIIGGTGIAMLVFGVILLPIRGEGFAVGESYAKTLLYTTYALGATMGGLTAFVVYKVVKAKRAPQTLWKLKGAIGEAVDDIPEGGTGFILVEGEYWKAKAVTPVARGDKVVVVDKEGPYLVVKKAGESVGEEEAHTR
;
A
#
# COMPACT_ATOMS: atom_id res chain seq x y z
N MET A 1 -27.17 8.42 40.39
CA MET A 1 -27.44 8.30 38.94
C MET A 1 -28.93 8.06 38.75
N GLY A 2 -29.64 8.98 38.08
CA GLY A 2 -31.10 8.90 37.92
C GLY A 2 -31.53 7.78 36.96
N LYS A 3 -32.78 7.30 37.12
CA LYS A 3 -33.42 6.23 36.33
C LYS A 3 -33.34 6.43 34.79
N ALA A 4 -33.06 7.65 34.32
CA ALA A 4 -32.86 7.98 32.90
C ALA A 4 -31.48 7.57 32.35
N GLY A 5 -30.43 7.50 33.18
CA GLY A 5 -29.09 7.07 32.76
C GLY A 5 -29.02 5.57 32.50
N LEU A 6 -29.71 4.77 33.32
CA LEU A 6 -29.69 3.30 33.23
C LEU A 6 -30.36 2.78 31.93
N LYS A 7 -31.35 3.51 31.39
CA LYS A 7 -32.02 3.14 30.13
C LYS A 7 -31.15 3.37 28.88
N ARG A 8 -30.13 4.25 28.92
CA ARG A 8 -29.19 4.47 27.80
C ARG A 8 -28.10 3.40 27.71
N PHE A 9 -27.80 2.70 28.81
CA PHE A 9 -26.77 1.64 28.84
C PHE A 9 -27.33 0.24 28.59
N LEU A 10 -28.65 0.04 28.67
CA LEU A 10 -29.31 -1.24 28.42
C LEU A 10 -29.02 -1.83 27.02
N PRO A 11 -29.04 -1.06 25.90
CA PRO A 11 -28.65 -1.56 24.58
C PRO A 11 -27.15 -1.88 24.46
N LEU A 12 -26.29 -1.13 25.15
CA LEU A 12 -24.83 -1.37 25.18
C LEU A 12 -24.47 -2.64 25.98
N LEU A 13 -25.17 -2.90 27.09
CA LEU A 13 -25.03 -4.13 27.88
C LEU A 13 -25.56 -5.36 27.14
N THR A 14 -26.61 -5.21 26.32
CA THR A 14 -27.11 -6.32 25.47
C THR A 14 -26.16 -6.60 24.31
N ILE A 15 -25.56 -5.58 23.69
CA ILE A 15 -24.54 -5.78 22.65
C ILE A 15 -23.26 -6.38 23.25
N ALA A 16 -22.80 -5.91 24.41
CA ALA A 16 -21.65 -6.49 25.11
C ALA A 16 -21.92 -7.94 25.56
N GLY A 17 -23.13 -8.24 26.03
CA GLY A 17 -23.56 -9.60 26.34
C GLY A 17 -23.64 -10.50 25.11
N LEU A 18 -24.10 -9.99 23.96
CA LEU A 18 -24.14 -10.72 22.70
C LEU A 18 -22.73 -10.98 22.16
N LEU A 19 -21.82 -10.02 22.28
CA LEU A 19 -20.40 -10.18 21.90
C LEU A 19 -19.67 -11.17 22.81
N LEU A 20 -19.95 -11.15 24.12
CA LEU A 20 -19.39 -12.11 25.06
C LEU A 20 -19.95 -13.52 24.82
N ALA A 21 -21.24 -13.65 24.52
CA ALA A 21 -21.84 -14.91 24.12
C ALA A 21 -21.23 -15.42 22.80
N LEU A 22 -21.04 -14.55 21.80
CA LEU A 22 -20.39 -14.91 20.54
C LEU A 22 -18.94 -15.37 20.76
N ALA A 23 -18.19 -14.68 21.61
CA ALA A 23 -16.81 -15.03 21.97
C ALA A 23 -16.73 -16.36 22.73
N LEU A 24 -17.66 -16.63 23.66
CA LEU A 24 -17.75 -17.91 24.38
C LEU A 24 -18.18 -19.06 23.46
N THR A 25 -19.09 -18.80 22.52
CA THR A 25 -19.49 -19.79 21.51
C THR A 25 -18.33 -20.11 20.58
N PHE A 26 -17.58 -19.07 20.16
CA PHE A 26 -16.38 -19.21 19.34
C PHE A 26 -15.29 -20.00 20.07
N ALA A 27 -15.04 -19.70 21.35
CA ALA A 27 -14.09 -20.44 22.19
C ALA A 27 -14.50 -21.90 22.40
N ALA A 28 -15.80 -22.19 22.57
CA ALA A 28 -16.31 -23.55 22.69
C ALA A 28 -16.19 -24.33 21.36
N THR A 29 -16.45 -23.70 20.22
CA THR A 29 -16.15 -24.30 18.90
C THR A 29 -14.65 -24.51 18.68
N HIS A 30 -13.80 -23.63 19.22
CA HIS A 30 -12.33 -23.75 19.14
C HIS A 30 -11.80 -24.91 20.00
N ALA A 31 -12.32 -25.06 21.22
CA ALA A 31 -11.97 -26.19 22.09
C ALA A 31 -12.38 -27.53 21.46
N LYS A 32 -13.57 -27.58 20.84
CA LYS A 32 -14.04 -28.78 20.13
C LYS A 32 -13.22 -29.06 18.87
N ALA A 33 -12.77 -28.01 18.16
CA ALA A 33 -11.87 -28.15 17.02
C ALA A 33 -10.48 -28.65 17.45
N GLN A 34 -9.93 -28.18 18.57
CA GLN A 34 -8.67 -28.67 19.14
C GLN A 34 -8.75 -30.14 19.57
N GLU A 35 -9.87 -30.58 20.15
CA GLU A 35 -10.09 -32.00 20.49
C GLU A 35 -10.16 -32.88 19.23
N THR A 36 -10.67 -32.33 18.12
CA THR A 36 -10.72 -33.01 16.81
C THR A 36 -9.34 -33.05 16.14
N VAL A 37 -8.50 -32.03 16.38
CA VAL A 37 -7.12 -31.92 15.89
C VAL A 37 -6.17 -32.84 16.67
N GLU A 38 -6.32 -32.93 18.00
CA GLU A 38 -5.51 -33.84 18.83
C GLU A 38 -5.77 -35.32 18.49
N THR A 39 -7.00 -35.66 18.10
CA THR A 39 -7.34 -37.01 17.61
C THR A 39 -6.87 -37.29 16.17
N THR A 40 -6.50 -36.28 15.39
CA THR A 40 -5.89 -36.45 14.05
C THR A 40 -4.35 -36.38 14.06
N THR A 41 -3.73 -35.84 15.11
CA THR A 41 -2.25 -35.75 15.22
C THR A 41 -1.54 -37.05 15.61
N THR A 42 -2.25 -38.17 15.84
CA THR A 42 -1.63 -39.49 16.10
C THR A 42 -1.30 -40.30 14.84
N THR A 43 -1.41 -39.71 13.65
CA THR A 43 -0.90 -40.28 12.39
C THR A 43 0.02 -39.28 11.68
N ALA A 44 1.17 -38.99 12.29
CA ALA A 44 2.27 -38.31 11.62
C ALA A 44 2.99 -39.32 10.70
N GLY A 45 2.78 -39.20 9.38
CA GLY A 45 3.52 -39.96 8.38
C GLY A 45 2.76 -40.18 7.07
N GLU A 46 2.58 -39.12 6.27
CA GLU A 46 2.53 -39.10 4.80
C GLU A 46 1.94 -37.75 4.35
N GLN A 47 2.75 -36.92 3.69
CA GLN A 47 2.20 -35.80 2.92
C GLN A 47 1.37 -36.40 1.78
N PRO A 48 0.18 -35.88 1.45
CA PRO A 48 -0.59 -36.33 0.28
C PRO A 48 0.18 -35.93 -0.98
N VAL A 49 1.02 -36.83 -1.47
CA VAL A 49 1.60 -36.74 -2.80
C VAL A 49 0.48 -37.07 -3.78
N LEU A 50 0.16 -36.16 -4.70
CA LEU A 50 -0.68 -36.48 -5.87
C LEU A 50 -0.21 -37.82 -6.45
N GLY A 51 -1.14 -38.75 -6.70
CA GLY A 51 -0.77 -40.12 -7.00
C GLY A 51 0.11 -40.20 -8.25
N LYS A 52 0.94 -41.24 -8.38
CA LYS A 52 1.78 -41.45 -9.57
C LYS A 52 1.00 -41.32 -10.89
N ALA A 53 -0.28 -41.73 -10.89
CA ALA A 53 -1.18 -41.58 -12.03
C ALA A 53 -1.49 -40.11 -12.39
N ASP A 54 -1.60 -39.23 -11.38
CA ASP A 54 -1.85 -37.79 -11.59
C ASP A 54 -0.61 -37.11 -12.17
N PHE A 55 0.58 -37.49 -11.70
CA PHE A 55 1.85 -37.00 -12.25
C PHE A 55 2.02 -37.37 -13.73
N GLU A 56 1.90 -38.65 -14.08
CA GLU A 56 2.04 -39.11 -15.47
C GLU A 56 1.00 -38.44 -16.39
N SER A 57 -0.24 -38.28 -15.92
CA SER A 57 -1.29 -37.58 -16.66
C SER A 57 -0.94 -36.12 -16.93
N LEU A 58 -0.43 -35.40 -15.94
CA LEU A 58 -0.05 -33.98 -16.08
C LEU A 58 1.14 -33.82 -17.04
N VAL A 59 2.14 -34.71 -16.96
CA VAL A 59 3.28 -34.71 -17.88
C VAL A 59 2.82 -34.94 -19.33
N GLU A 60 1.91 -35.88 -19.56
CA GLU A 60 1.35 -36.11 -20.90
C GLU A 60 0.52 -34.92 -21.40
N GLU A 61 -0.20 -34.22 -20.52
CA GLU A 61 -0.88 -32.96 -20.88
C GLU A 61 0.13 -31.88 -21.29
N CYS A 62 1.24 -31.75 -20.57
CA CYS A 62 2.31 -30.81 -20.89
C CYS A 62 2.94 -31.11 -22.26
N LYS A 63 3.25 -32.39 -22.56
CA LYS A 63 3.71 -32.83 -23.89
C LYS A 63 2.65 -32.61 -24.98
N ALA A 64 1.37 -32.71 -24.64
CA ALA A 64 0.30 -32.40 -25.59
C ALA A 64 0.30 -30.91 -25.99
N TYR A 65 0.64 -30.00 -25.08
CA TYR A 65 0.86 -28.59 -25.43
C TYR A 65 2.04 -28.39 -26.38
N GLU A 66 3.18 -29.07 -26.13
CA GLU A 66 4.32 -29.07 -27.08
C GLU A 66 3.89 -29.54 -28.47
N LYS A 67 3.10 -30.62 -28.55
CA LYS A 67 2.62 -31.15 -29.83
C LYS A 67 1.62 -30.23 -30.52
N LYS A 68 0.75 -29.57 -29.74
CA LYS A 68 -0.33 -28.72 -30.25
C LYS A 68 0.19 -27.39 -30.79
N TYR A 69 1.11 -26.76 -30.07
CA TYR A 69 1.65 -25.44 -30.42
C TYR A 69 3.03 -25.52 -31.08
N GLY A 70 3.65 -26.71 -31.09
CA GLY A 70 5.03 -26.93 -31.48
C GLY A 70 5.99 -26.53 -30.36
N ILE A 71 7.08 -27.27 -30.17
CA ILE A 71 8.32 -26.64 -29.70
C ILE A 71 8.61 -25.62 -30.78
N MET A 72 8.60 -24.32 -30.47
CA MET A 72 8.95 -23.30 -31.45
C MET A 72 10.34 -23.68 -32.01
N PRO A 73 10.45 -24.17 -33.26
CA PRO A 73 11.73 -24.65 -33.75
C PRO A 73 12.70 -23.47 -33.75
N GLU A 74 13.98 -23.71 -33.46
CA GLU A 74 15.02 -22.71 -33.67
C GLU A 74 14.88 -22.19 -35.12
N ALA A 75 14.37 -20.97 -35.23
CA ALA A 75 13.99 -20.44 -36.51
C ALA A 75 15.27 -20.08 -37.26
N THR A 76 15.57 -20.80 -38.34
CA THR A 76 16.74 -20.52 -39.17
C THR A 76 16.57 -19.30 -40.09
N SER A 77 15.38 -18.70 -40.10
CA SER A 77 15.04 -17.48 -40.83
C SER A 77 14.26 -16.52 -39.94
N TYR A 78 14.48 -15.22 -40.14
CA TYR A 78 13.86 -14.14 -39.38
C TYR A 78 13.13 -13.18 -40.31
N GLU A 79 12.02 -12.62 -39.82
CA GLU A 79 11.19 -11.64 -40.52
C GLU A 79 11.60 -10.20 -40.16
N ARG A 80 12.10 -9.99 -38.93
CA ARG A 80 12.49 -8.68 -38.39
C ARG A 80 13.72 -8.79 -37.49
N VAL A 81 14.44 -7.68 -37.33
CA VAL A 81 15.52 -7.51 -36.33
C VAL A 81 15.01 -6.65 -35.17
N VAL A 82 15.27 -7.08 -33.94
CA VAL A 82 14.99 -6.30 -32.72
C VAL A 82 16.32 -5.99 -32.03
N GLY A 83 16.54 -4.73 -31.69
CA GLY A 83 17.85 -4.19 -31.35
C GLY A 83 18.21 -2.92 -32.13
N PRO A 84 19.45 -2.42 -32.00
CA PRO A 84 20.56 -2.96 -31.19
C PRO A 84 20.48 -2.57 -29.70
N LYS A 85 19.47 -1.77 -29.32
CA LYS A 85 19.29 -1.32 -27.94
C LYS A 85 18.81 -2.47 -27.05
N VAL A 86 19.36 -2.53 -25.84
CA VAL A 86 18.95 -3.48 -24.80
C VAL A 86 18.44 -2.72 -23.58
N LEU A 87 17.28 -3.09 -23.08
CA LEU A 87 16.76 -2.60 -21.81
C LEU A 87 16.91 -3.72 -20.78
N ILE A 88 17.44 -3.40 -19.61
CA ILE A 88 17.62 -4.36 -18.51
C ILE A 88 16.79 -3.88 -17.34
N ILE A 89 15.95 -4.77 -16.82
CA ILE A 89 15.26 -4.56 -15.54
C ILE A 89 15.70 -5.62 -14.55
N ARG A 90 15.63 -5.27 -13.26
CA ARG A 90 15.91 -6.18 -12.17
C ARG A 90 14.67 -6.35 -11.32
N ILE A 91 14.19 -7.59 -11.22
CA ILE A 91 13.11 -8.00 -10.34
C ILE A 91 13.76 -8.74 -9.17
N GLU A 92 13.74 -8.08 -8.02
CA GLU A 92 14.40 -8.55 -6.80
C GLU A 92 13.40 -8.63 -5.64
N GLY A 93 13.55 -9.64 -4.79
CA GLY A 93 12.69 -9.84 -3.63
C GLY A 93 11.32 -10.41 -4.02
N THR A 94 10.30 -10.07 -3.25
CA THR A 94 8.95 -10.64 -3.40
C THR A 94 8.31 -10.25 -4.74
N ILE A 95 7.73 -11.22 -5.46
CA ILE A 95 6.89 -10.96 -6.62
C ILE A 95 5.55 -10.39 -6.16
N ASP A 96 5.28 -9.14 -6.52
CA ASP A 96 4.08 -8.40 -6.15
C ASP A 96 3.46 -7.60 -7.31
N ASN A 97 2.36 -6.91 -7.02
CA ASN A 97 1.69 -6.05 -8.01
C ASN A 97 2.57 -4.88 -8.49
N ALA A 98 3.53 -4.42 -7.67
CA ALA A 98 4.45 -3.35 -8.06
C ALA A 98 5.45 -3.85 -9.10
N MET A 99 6.01 -5.04 -8.89
CA MET A 99 6.90 -5.68 -9.85
C MET A 99 6.15 -6.04 -11.14
N LEU A 100 4.87 -6.40 -11.06
CA LEU A 100 4.03 -6.63 -12.25
C LEU A 100 3.89 -5.35 -13.07
N ASP A 101 3.54 -4.22 -12.44
CA ASP A 101 3.47 -2.91 -13.08
C ASP A 101 4.83 -2.53 -13.69
N TYR A 102 5.92 -2.83 -12.99
CA TYR A 102 7.28 -2.55 -13.47
C TYR A 102 7.63 -3.32 -14.74
N LEU A 103 7.33 -4.64 -14.76
CA LEU A 103 7.54 -5.47 -15.94
C LEU A 103 6.69 -5.01 -17.12
N LYS A 104 5.39 -4.73 -16.90
CA LYS A 104 4.48 -4.25 -17.96
C LYS A 104 4.99 -2.96 -18.59
N GLN A 105 5.36 -1.97 -17.77
CA GLN A 105 5.92 -0.69 -18.25
C GLN A 105 7.24 -0.89 -19.03
N SER A 106 8.06 -1.85 -18.61
CA SER A 106 9.33 -2.14 -19.26
C SER A 106 9.15 -2.85 -20.60
N ILE A 107 8.18 -3.76 -20.71
CA ILE A 107 7.78 -4.38 -21.98
C ILE A 107 7.26 -3.31 -22.94
N GLU A 108 6.33 -2.45 -22.50
CA GLU A 108 5.83 -1.33 -23.31
C GLU A 108 6.97 -0.45 -23.83
N ARG A 109 7.91 -0.09 -22.95
CA ARG A 109 9.05 0.74 -23.34
C ARG A 109 9.98 0.04 -24.34
N ALA A 110 10.25 -1.25 -24.13
CA ALA A 110 11.06 -2.05 -25.04
C ALA A 110 10.38 -2.18 -26.43
N GLU A 111 9.05 -2.32 -26.46
CA GLU A 111 8.30 -2.32 -27.71
C GLU A 111 8.34 -0.97 -28.44
N GLU A 112 8.17 0.15 -27.72
CA GLU A 112 8.24 1.50 -28.27
C GLU A 112 9.62 1.80 -28.90
N GLU A 113 10.69 1.29 -28.28
CA GLU A 113 12.07 1.54 -28.70
C GLU A 113 12.66 0.45 -29.61
N ASN A 114 11.89 -0.58 -29.95
CA ASN A 114 12.37 -1.77 -30.66
C ASN A 114 13.62 -2.39 -30.00
N ALA A 115 13.60 -2.50 -28.67
CA ALA A 115 14.70 -2.99 -27.85
C ALA A 115 14.46 -4.43 -27.37
N VAL A 116 15.55 -5.15 -27.12
CA VAL A 116 15.53 -6.44 -26.41
C VAL A 116 15.37 -6.17 -24.91
N LEU A 117 14.48 -6.89 -24.24
CA LEU A 117 14.30 -6.76 -22.79
C LEU A 117 14.98 -7.92 -22.07
N ILE A 118 15.93 -7.62 -21.18
CA ILE A 118 16.50 -8.57 -20.22
C ILE A 118 15.84 -8.34 -18.86
N VAL A 119 15.31 -9.42 -18.29
CA VAL A 119 14.69 -9.45 -16.97
C VAL A 119 15.61 -10.25 -16.04
N GLU A 120 16.39 -9.53 -15.23
CA GLU A 120 17.20 -10.14 -14.18
C GLU A 120 16.32 -10.55 -13.01
N LEU A 121 16.41 -11.82 -12.60
CA LEU A 121 15.60 -12.41 -11.54
C LEU A 121 16.49 -12.77 -10.35
N ASN A 122 16.17 -12.21 -9.18
CA ASN A 122 16.65 -12.68 -7.88
C ASN A 122 15.47 -12.67 -6.88
N THR A 123 14.68 -13.74 -6.86
CA THR A 123 13.41 -13.78 -6.12
C THR A 123 13.18 -15.12 -5.42
N PRO A 124 12.74 -15.11 -4.15
CA PRO A 124 12.26 -16.32 -3.46
C PRO A 124 10.81 -16.69 -3.82
N GLY A 125 10.13 -15.90 -4.66
CA GLY A 125 8.72 -16.08 -4.98
C GLY A 125 7.85 -14.89 -4.59
N GLY A 126 6.53 -15.10 -4.53
CA GLY A 126 5.55 -14.07 -4.17
C GLY A 126 4.13 -14.46 -4.54
N PHE A 127 3.28 -13.49 -4.86
CA PHE A 127 1.88 -13.74 -5.17
C PHE A 127 1.70 -14.48 -6.50
N VAL A 128 0.98 -15.60 -6.46
CA VAL A 128 0.68 -16.45 -7.64
C VAL A 128 -0.07 -15.66 -8.72
N ASP A 129 -1.00 -14.80 -8.34
CA ASP A 129 -1.76 -13.96 -9.29
C ASP A 129 -0.84 -13.00 -10.04
N ALA A 130 0.06 -12.31 -9.32
CA ALA A 130 1.04 -11.40 -9.93
C ALA A 130 1.99 -12.16 -10.87
N ALA A 131 2.48 -13.33 -10.46
CA ALA A 131 3.34 -14.18 -11.28
C ALA A 131 2.64 -14.64 -12.57
N THR A 132 1.37 -15.05 -12.46
CA THR A 132 0.55 -15.49 -13.60
C THR A 132 0.33 -14.34 -14.58
N GLU A 133 0.02 -13.14 -14.08
CA GLU A 133 -0.13 -11.94 -14.91
C GLU A 133 1.19 -11.52 -15.59
N MET A 134 2.34 -11.70 -14.92
CA MET A 134 3.66 -11.48 -15.54
C MET A 134 3.91 -12.45 -16.68
N VAL A 135 3.60 -13.74 -16.50
CA VAL A 135 3.69 -14.77 -17.55
C VAL A 135 2.83 -14.39 -18.74
N VAL A 136 1.60 -13.93 -18.50
CA VAL A 136 0.69 -13.47 -19.55
C VAL A 136 1.25 -12.23 -20.26
N ALA A 137 1.81 -11.27 -19.53
CA ALA A 137 2.42 -10.07 -20.10
C ALA A 137 3.60 -10.42 -21.03
N ILE A 138 4.50 -11.31 -20.59
CA ILE A 138 5.62 -11.80 -21.40
C ILE A 138 5.11 -12.54 -22.64
N SER A 139 4.05 -13.35 -22.50
CA SER A 139 3.44 -14.07 -23.63
C SER A 139 2.72 -13.18 -24.64
N LYS A 140 2.55 -11.89 -24.36
CA LYS A 140 1.96 -10.90 -25.26
C LYS A 140 3.01 -9.95 -25.84
N ALA A 141 4.26 -10.02 -25.37
CA ALA A 141 5.33 -9.13 -25.79
C ALA A 141 5.64 -9.29 -27.29
N ARG A 142 5.81 -8.16 -27.97
CA ARG A 142 6.18 -8.06 -29.40
C ARG A 142 7.68 -7.86 -29.61
N ILE A 143 8.47 -8.10 -28.56
CA ILE A 143 9.93 -8.04 -28.53
C ILE A 143 10.47 -9.28 -27.80
N PRO A 144 11.74 -9.67 -28.05
CA PRO A 144 12.41 -10.70 -27.28
C PRO A 144 12.53 -10.30 -25.81
N VAL A 145 12.04 -11.18 -24.93
CA VAL A 145 12.21 -11.09 -23.48
C VAL A 145 13.13 -12.22 -23.03
N VAL A 146 14.29 -11.87 -22.48
CA VAL A 146 15.31 -12.79 -21.96
C VAL A 146 15.21 -12.79 -20.43
N GLY A 147 14.90 -13.93 -19.82
CA GLY A 147 14.99 -14.10 -18.38
C GLY A 147 16.40 -14.52 -17.98
N TYR A 148 16.97 -13.86 -16.98
CA TYR A 148 18.31 -14.16 -16.50
C TYR A 148 18.34 -14.27 -14.99
N VAL A 149 18.56 -15.47 -14.46
CA VAL A 149 18.67 -15.67 -13.00
C VAL A 149 20.06 -15.23 -12.55
N VAL A 150 20.09 -14.30 -11.60
CA VAL A 150 21.33 -13.70 -11.08
C VAL A 150 21.44 -13.88 -9.58
N GLU A 151 22.68 -13.84 -9.10
CA GLU A 151 23.05 -13.92 -7.68
C GLU A 151 22.66 -15.22 -7.00
N LYS A 152 21.37 -15.39 -6.64
CA LYS A 152 20.94 -16.46 -5.75
C LYS A 152 19.93 -17.41 -6.40
N TRP A 153 18.75 -16.91 -6.76
CA TRP A 153 17.66 -17.81 -7.15
C TRP A 153 16.54 -17.12 -7.95
N ALA A 154 15.79 -17.94 -8.67
CA ALA A 154 14.45 -17.61 -9.14
C ALA A 154 13.52 -18.75 -8.72
N GLU A 155 13.10 -18.75 -7.45
CA GLU A 155 12.23 -19.77 -6.86
C GLU A 155 10.75 -19.39 -7.02
N SER A 156 9.87 -20.40 -6.99
CA SER A 156 8.42 -20.24 -6.98
C SER A 156 7.91 -19.39 -8.16
N ALA A 157 7.31 -18.22 -7.89
CA ALA A 157 6.90 -17.26 -8.90
C ALA A 157 8.04 -16.88 -9.87
N GLY A 158 9.29 -16.85 -9.41
CA GLY A 158 10.47 -16.61 -10.25
C GLY A 158 10.64 -17.66 -11.35
N THR A 159 10.47 -18.95 -11.01
CA THR A 159 10.48 -20.05 -11.98
C THR A 159 9.36 -19.89 -13.00
N MET A 160 8.14 -19.52 -12.56
CA MET A 160 7.02 -19.28 -13.47
C MET A 160 7.35 -18.21 -14.51
N ILE A 161 7.91 -17.09 -14.06
CA ILE A 161 8.32 -15.98 -14.94
C ILE A 161 9.42 -16.44 -15.89
N LEU A 162 10.48 -17.08 -15.38
CA LEU A 162 11.61 -17.55 -16.18
C LEU A 162 11.16 -18.52 -17.29
N MET A 163 10.27 -19.46 -16.98
CA MET A 163 9.76 -20.44 -17.96
C MET A 163 8.92 -19.79 -19.07
N SER A 164 8.38 -18.60 -18.85
CA SER A 164 7.63 -17.85 -19.87
C SER A 164 8.51 -16.98 -20.78
N THR A 165 9.79 -16.81 -20.47
CA THR A 165 10.71 -15.95 -21.24
C THR A 165 11.12 -16.63 -22.55
N HIS A 166 11.44 -15.84 -23.58
CA HIS A 166 11.83 -16.36 -24.90
C HIS A 166 13.21 -17.03 -24.87
N ILE A 167 14.10 -16.53 -24.00
CA ILE A 167 15.37 -17.16 -23.67
C ILE A 167 15.49 -17.16 -22.15
N ALA A 168 15.71 -18.31 -21.53
CA ALA A 168 16.06 -18.42 -20.13
C ALA A 168 17.54 -18.71 -19.97
N ALA A 169 18.20 -17.87 -19.20
CA ALA A 169 19.58 -17.97 -18.83
C ALA A 169 19.72 -18.03 -17.31
N MET A 170 20.78 -18.69 -16.84
CA MET A 170 21.15 -18.71 -15.42
C MET A 170 22.61 -18.35 -15.24
N GLN A 171 22.92 -17.63 -14.16
CA GLN A 171 24.28 -17.49 -13.66
C GLN A 171 24.73 -18.78 -12.95
N PRO A 172 25.99 -19.23 -13.09
CA PRO A 172 26.50 -20.36 -12.33
C PRO A 172 26.29 -20.18 -10.82
N GLY A 173 25.87 -21.24 -10.14
CA GLY A 173 25.57 -21.21 -8.70
C GLY A 173 24.19 -20.68 -8.31
N THR A 174 23.33 -20.32 -9.28
CA THR A 174 21.93 -19.96 -9.02
C THR A 174 21.01 -21.17 -9.02
N ILE A 175 19.83 -21.02 -8.40
CA ILE A 175 18.83 -22.08 -8.23
C ILE A 175 17.50 -21.68 -8.88
N ILE A 176 16.80 -22.64 -9.48
CA ILE A 176 15.40 -22.53 -9.92
C ILE A 176 14.56 -23.69 -9.36
N GLY A 177 13.25 -23.53 -9.38
CA GLY A 177 12.29 -24.55 -8.94
C GLY A 177 11.38 -24.05 -7.83
N SER A 178 11.06 -24.94 -6.88
CA SER A 178 10.21 -24.66 -5.70
C SER A 178 8.87 -23.97 -6.01
N VAL A 179 8.07 -24.53 -6.92
CA VAL A 179 6.82 -23.89 -7.40
C VAL A 179 5.58 -24.38 -6.66
N GLN A 180 5.73 -25.23 -5.64
CA GLN A 180 4.58 -25.68 -4.86
C GLN A 180 3.93 -24.48 -4.13
N PRO A 181 2.63 -24.21 -4.34
CA PRO A 181 1.95 -23.11 -3.68
C PRO A 181 1.89 -23.33 -2.17
N ILE A 182 2.09 -22.26 -1.40
CA ILE A 182 1.95 -22.26 0.06
C ILE A 182 0.88 -21.24 0.48
N ALA A 183 0.13 -21.57 1.53
CA ALA A 183 -0.81 -20.67 2.17
C ALA A 183 -0.22 -20.18 3.50
N TYR A 184 -0.31 -18.89 3.75
CA TYR A 184 0.03 -18.29 5.04
C TYR A 184 -1.24 -18.17 5.89
N ASP A 185 -1.21 -18.75 7.10
CA ASP A 185 -2.27 -18.59 8.08
C ASP A 185 -1.90 -17.45 9.05
N PRO A 186 -2.57 -16.29 8.98
CA PRO A 186 -2.25 -15.14 9.84
C PRO A 186 -2.63 -15.35 11.31
N THR A 187 -3.44 -16.37 11.64
CA THR A 187 -3.84 -16.67 13.02
C THR A 187 -2.82 -17.52 13.74
N THR A 188 -2.21 -18.48 13.03
CA THR A 188 -1.17 -19.36 13.57
C THR A 188 0.24 -18.90 13.22
N GLY A 189 0.39 -18.00 12.25
CA GLY A 189 1.68 -17.57 11.71
C GLY A 189 2.38 -18.67 10.91
N SER A 190 1.68 -19.73 10.52
CA SER A 190 2.27 -20.90 9.86
C SER A 190 2.12 -20.85 8.34
N TYR A 191 3.09 -21.41 7.63
CA TYR A 191 3.02 -21.65 6.20
C TYR A 191 2.72 -23.13 5.96
N GLN A 192 1.72 -23.43 5.13
CA GLN A 192 1.34 -24.80 4.80
C GLN A 192 1.31 -25.00 3.28
N PRO A 193 1.84 -26.12 2.76
CA PRO A 193 1.67 -26.47 1.36
C PRO A 193 0.19 -26.57 0.98
N VAL A 194 -0.16 -26.00 -0.16
CA VAL A 194 -1.49 -26.11 -0.72
C VAL A 194 -1.56 -27.37 -1.58
N LEU A 195 -2.47 -28.27 -1.22
CA LEU A 195 -2.65 -29.57 -1.89
C LEU A 195 -3.95 -29.63 -2.73
N ASP A 196 -4.72 -28.54 -2.76
CA ASP A 196 -5.96 -28.47 -3.55
C ASP A 196 -5.62 -28.49 -5.04
N SER A 197 -6.11 -29.50 -5.75
CA SER A 197 -5.92 -29.65 -7.19
C SER A 197 -6.52 -28.49 -7.99
N LYS A 198 -7.50 -27.76 -7.45
CA LYS A 198 -8.03 -26.53 -8.07
C LYS A 198 -7.02 -25.39 -8.08
N ILE A 199 -5.99 -25.44 -7.24
CA ILE A 199 -4.91 -24.45 -7.19
C ILE A 199 -3.67 -25.00 -7.91
N ILE A 200 -3.31 -26.26 -7.66
CA ILE A 200 -2.15 -26.91 -8.29
C ILE A 200 -2.31 -27.02 -9.81
N ASN A 201 -3.44 -27.53 -10.31
CA ASN A 201 -3.59 -27.84 -11.73
C ASN A 201 -3.49 -26.59 -12.62
N PRO A 202 -4.09 -25.42 -12.26
CA PRO A 202 -3.86 -24.18 -13.01
C PRO A 202 -2.40 -23.73 -13.06
N ILE A 203 -1.63 -23.91 -11.98
CA ILE A 203 -0.20 -23.53 -11.96
C ILE A 203 0.60 -24.44 -12.90
N VAL A 204 0.40 -25.76 -12.81
CA VAL A 204 1.02 -26.73 -13.73
C VAL A 204 0.68 -26.39 -15.18
N LYS A 205 -0.60 -26.15 -15.46
CA LYS A 205 -1.07 -25.79 -16.80
C LYS A 205 -0.41 -24.50 -17.30
N THR A 206 -0.29 -23.48 -16.46
CA THR A 206 0.38 -22.22 -16.81
C THR A 206 1.85 -22.46 -17.18
N LEU A 207 2.58 -23.22 -16.37
CA LEU A 207 3.97 -23.58 -16.67
C LEU A 207 4.08 -24.35 -17.98
N CYS A 208 3.17 -25.27 -18.27
CA CYS A 208 3.25 -26.09 -19.47
C CYS A 208 2.82 -25.34 -20.74
N GLU A 209 1.76 -24.54 -20.69
CA GLU A 209 1.34 -23.71 -21.83
C GLU A 209 2.40 -22.69 -22.22
N HIS A 210 3.17 -22.16 -21.26
CA HIS A 210 4.16 -21.12 -21.53
C HIS A 210 5.61 -21.65 -21.63
N GLY A 211 5.98 -22.67 -20.85
CA GLY A 211 7.32 -23.25 -20.85
C GLY A 211 7.51 -24.36 -21.88
N ALA A 212 6.59 -25.34 -21.93
CA ALA A 212 6.76 -26.49 -22.83
C ALA A 212 6.69 -26.05 -24.31
N THR A 213 5.86 -25.04 -24.62
CA THR A 213 5.81 -24.42 -25.96
C THR A 213 7.13 -23.73 -26.38
N ARG A 214 8.03 -23.50 -25.43
CA ARG A 214 9.40 -22.99 -25.64
C ARG A 214 10.46 -24.08 -25.58
N GLY A 215 10.06 -25.35 -25.58
CA GLY A 215 10.96 -26.51 -25.53
C GLY A 215 11.49 -26.84 -24.15
N ARG A 216 10.87 -26.32 -23.07
CA ARG A 216 11.30 -26.62 -21.70
C ARG A 216 10.74 -27.95 -21.24
N ASN A 217 11.60 -28.76 -20.61
CA ASN A 217 11.30 -30.13 -20.22
C ASN A 217 9.98 -30.27 -19.41
N PRO A 218 8.94 -30.91 -19.99
CA PRO A 218 7.64 -31.07 -19.34
C PRO A 218 7.69 -31.77 -17.98
N GLU A 219 8.57 -32.76 -17.83
CA GLU A 219 8.70 -33.51 -16.58
C GLU A 219 9.20 -32.60 -15.46
N ALA A 220 10.25 -31.82 -15.73
CA ALA A 220 10.78 -30.83 -14.80
C ALA A 220 9.71 -29.81 -14.37
N LEU A 221 8.94 -29.28 -15.32
CA LEU A 221 7.88 -28.31 -15.04
C LEU A 221 6.82 -28.85 -14.07
N VAL A 222 6.37 -30.09 -14.26
CA VAL A 222 5.42 -30.73 -13.34
C VAL A 222 6.07 -31.00 -11.99
N ARG A 223 7.33 -31.47 -11.97
CA ARG A 223 8.05 -31.77 -10.74
C ARG A 223 8.29 -30.56 -9.85
N PHE A 224 8.54 -29.39 -10.44
CA PHE A 224 8.67 -28.15 -9.68
C PHE A 224 7.43 -27.81 -8.84
N VAL A 225 6.24 -28.17 -9.32
CA VAL A 225 4.97 -27.89 -8.61
C VAL A 225 4.61 -29.01 -7.64
N LEU A 226 4.71 -30.27 -8.07
CA LEU A 226 4.21 -31.40 -7.27
C LEU A 226 5.20 -31.91 -6.22
N TYR A 227 6.50 -31.85 -6.53
CA TYR A 227 7.56 -32.39 -5.67
C TYR A 227 8.48 -31.30 -5.10
N ASN A 228 8.23 -30.05 -5.48
CA ASN A 228 9.04 -28.90 -5.05
C ASN A 228 10.54 -29.08 -5.36
N ASP A 229 10.83 -29.70 -6.51
CA ASP A 229 12.19 -29.91 -7.02
C ASP A 229 12.92 -28.58 -7.20
N ASN A 230 14.24 -28.62 -7.08
CA ASN A 230 15.13 -27.49 -7.32
C ASN A 230 16.32 -27.95 -8.16
N TYR A 231 16.69 -27.16 -9.18
CA TYR A 231 17.84 -27.43 -10.03
C TYR A 231 18.81 -26.26 -9.97
N GLY A 232 20.11 -26.58 -9.90
CA GLY A 232 21.17 -25.61 -10.16
C GLY A 232 21.29 -25.29 -11.65
N ALA A 233 22.04 -24.24 -12.01
CA ALA A 233 22.20 -23.81 -13.40
C ALA A 233 22.64 -24.95 -14.34
N GLU A 234 23.63 -25.75 -13.95
CA GLU A 234 24.18 -26.85 -14.75
C GLU A 234 23.15 -27.97 -14.95
N GLU A 235 22.46 -28.38 -13.88
CA GLU A 235 21.42 -29.41 -13.92
C GLU A 235 20.20 -28.94 -14.73
N ALA A 236 19.82 -27.66 -14.58
CA ALA A 236 18.74 -27.06 -15.33
C ALA A 236 19.03 -27.05 -16.84
N LEU A 237 20.27 -26.76 -17.24
CA LEU A 237 20.68 -26.82 -18.64
C LEU A 237 20.69 -28.26 -19.17
N GLU A 238 21.28 -29.20 -18.42
CA GLU A 238 21.32 -30.62 -18.79
C GLU A 238 19.93 -31.22 -18.98
N LYS A 239 18.98 -30.86 -18.11
CA LYS A 239 17.59 -31.31 -18.18
C LYS A 239 16.77 -30.57 -19.24
N GLY A 240 17.30 -29.55 -19.92
CA GLY A 240 16.55 -28.76 -20.90
C GLY A 240 15.47 -27.87 -20.28
N VAL A 241 15.71 -27.34 -19.09
CA VAL A 241 14.81 -26.39 -18.40
C VAL A 241 15.17 -24.93 -18.72
N ILE A 242 16.42 -24.68 -19.08
CA ILE A 242 16.94 -23.37 -19.53
C ILE A 242 17.71 -23.54 -20.85
N ASP A 243 17.99 -22.43 -21.52
CA ASP A 243 18.61 -22.46 -22.84
C ASP A 243 20.14 -22.27 -22.78
N LEU A 244 20.64 -21.53 -21.78
CA LEU A 244 22.07 -21.24 -21.64
C LEU A 244 22.48 -20.85 -20.22
N ILE A 245 23.79 -20.85 -19.97
CA ILE A 245 24.41 -20.37 -18.74
C ILE A 245 25.35 -19.21 -19.10
N ALA A 246 25.30 -18.13 -18.33
CA ALA A 246 26.15 -16.94 -18.51
C ALA A 246 26.59 -16.39 -17.15
N ARG A 247 27.89 -16.10 -16.97
CA ARG A 247 28.48 -15.62 -15.71
C ARG A 247 28.12 -14.17 -15.38
N ASP A 248 27.95 -13.36 -16.42
CA ASP A 248 27.64 -11.95 -16.29
C ASP A 248 26.87 -11.44 -17.52
N ARG A 249 26.47 -10.17 -17.48
CA ARG A 249 25.76 -9.49 -18.58
C ARG A 249 26.55 -9.51 -19.88
N SER A 250 27.88 -9.38 -19.84
CA SER A 250 28.69 -9.34 -21.05
C SER A 250 28.69 -10.69 -21.75
N GLU A 251 28.84 -11.78 -21.01
CA GLU A 251 28.75 -13.13 -21.56
C GLU A 251 27.33 -13.45 -22.04
N LEU A 252 26.30 -13.02 -21.30
CA LEU A 252 24.91 -13.19 -21.73
C LEU A 252 24.65 -12.52 -23.08
N LEU A 253 25.06 -11.26 -23.24
CA LEU A 253 24.87 -10.50 -24.48
C LEU A 253 25.58 -11.19 -25.66
N GLN A 254 26.81 -11.69 -25.46
CA GLN A 254 27.53 -12.43 -26.50
C GLN A 254 26.83 -13.73 -26.91
N LEU A 255 26.20 -14.42 -25.95
CA LEU A 255 25.52 -15.70 -26.21
C LEU A 255 24.15 -15.54 -26.86
N ILE A 256 23.48 -14.40 -26.68
CA ILE A 256 22.16 -14.14 -27.27
C ILE A 256 22.23 -13.37 -28.59
N ASP A 257 23.33 -12.68 -28.88
CA ASP A 257 23.51 -11.96 -30.15
C ASP A 257 23.37 -12.89 -31.35
N GLY A 258 22.58 -12.49 -32.33
CA GLY A 258 22.32 -13.28 -33.54
C GLY A 258 21.40 -14.50 -33.34
N LYS A 259 20.88 -14.75 -32.14
CA LYS A 259 19.85 -15.78 -31.95
C LYS A 259 18.53 -15.33 -32.58
N VAL A 260 17.81 -16.30 -33.14
CA VAL A 260 16.46 -16.07 -33.66
C VAL A 260 15.45 -16.66 -32.70
N VAL A 261 14.50 -15.84 -32.24
CA VAL A 261 13.41 -16.28 -31.37
C VAL A 261 12.07 -16.11 -32.07
N ARG A 262 11.10 -16.97 -31.75
CA ARG A 262 9.74 -16.86 -32.27
C ARG A 262 8.88 -16.15 -31.24
N LEU A 263 8.19 -15.11 -31.68
CA LEU A 263 7.24 -14.35 -30.87
C LEU A 263 5.85 -15.02 -30.88
N PRO A 264 4.97 -14.69 -29.93
CA PRO A 264 3.65 -15.29 -29.79
C PRO A 264 2.73 -15.19 -31.03
N ILE A 265 2.92 -14.16 -31.86
CA ILE A 265 2.14 -13.95 -33.11
C ILE A 265 2.70 -14.82 -34.27
N GLY A 266 3.75 -15.60 -34.02
CA GLY A 266 4.39 -16.48 -35.00
C GLY A 266 5.51 -15.81 -35.80
N GLU A 267 5.70 -14.49 -35.64
CA GLU A 267 6.83 -13.72 -36.19
C GLU A 267 8.14 -14.26 -35.61
N THR A 268 9.14 -14.48 -36.47
CA THR A 268 10.50 -14.82 -36.04
C THR A 268 11.39 -13.59 -36.09
N VAL A 269 12.10 -13.32 -34.99
CA VAL A 269 12.92 -12.12 -34.84
C VAL A 269 14.36 -12.47 -34.53
N LEU A 270 15.28 -11.80 -35.21
CA LEU A 270 16.70 -11.84 -34.91
C LEU A 270 17.00 -10.86 -33.77
N ILE A 271 17.72 -11.35 -32.77
CA ILE A 271 18.24 -10.55 -31.66
C ILE A 271 19.54 -9.88 -32.13
N ASP A 272 19.57 -8.55 -32.11
CA ASP A 272 20.79 -7.75 -32.26
C ASP A 272 21.05 -7.01 -30.94
N VAL A 273 22.19 -7.27 -30.32
CA VAL A 273 22.57 -6.62 -29.05
C VAL A 273 23.92 -5.92 -29.14
N ASN A 274 24.37 -5.57 -30.35
CA ASN A 274 25.64 -4.87 -30.59
C ASN A 274 25.60 -3.38 -30.20
N GLY A 275 24.53 -2.91 -29.55
CA GLY A 275 24.34 -1.53 -29.10
C GLY A 275 24.66 -1.31 -27.63
N SER A 276 24.21 -0.18 -27.10
CA SER A 276 24.27 0.10 -25.67
C SER A 276 23.11 -0.57 -24.93
N TYR A 277 23.36 -1.02 -23.70
CA TYR A 277 22.29 -1.37 -22.77
C TYR A 277 21.97 -0.21 -21.82
N GLU A 278 20.71 -0.11 -21.43
CA GLU A 278 20.21 0.82 -20.42
C GLU A 278 19.57 0.00 -19.29
N VAL A 279 20.00 0.26 -18.05
CA VAL A 279 19.34 -0.33 -16.87
C VAL A 279 18.19 0.59 -16.50
N LEU A 280 16.97 0.08 -16.64
CA LEU A 280 15.79 0.78 -16.14
C LEU A 280 15.74 0.62 -14.62
N GLU A 281 15.35 1.70 -13.95
CA GLU A 281 15.17 1.72 -12.52
C GLU A 281 13.67 1.87 -12.22
N PRO A 282 13.14 1.15 -11.21
CA PRO A 282 11.74 1.31 -10.82
C PRO A 282 11.47 2.74 -10.36
N ASP A 283 10.32 3.28 -10.78
CA ASP A 283 9.88 4.60 -10.37
C ASP A 283 9.57 4.66 -8.86
N LEU A 284 9.35 5.87 -8.34
CA LEU A 284 9.08 6.09 -6.92
C LEU A 284 7.82 5.34 -6.44
N ARG A 285 6.81 5.21 -7.30
CA ARG A 285 5.55 4.53 -6.98
C ARG A 285 5.79 3.03 -6.82
N ILE A 286 6.50 2.41 -7.75
CA ILE A 286 6.88 0.99 -7.71
C ILE A 286 7.74 0.72 -6.47
N ARG A 287 8.75 1.55 -6.19
CA ARG A 287 9.59 1.42 -4.97
C ARG A 287 8.75 1.50 -3.70
N PHE A 288 7.80 2.43 -3.64
CA PHE A 288 6.91 2.58 -2.49
C PHE A 288 5.98 1.37 -2.33
N LEU A 289 5.30 0.94 -3.40
CA LEU A 289 4.42 -0.23 -3.38
C LEU A 289 5.17 -1.50 -2.98
N HIS A 290 6.37 -1.72 -3.54
CA HIS A 290 7.21 -2.86 -3.20
C HIS A 290 7.61 -2.83 -1.72
N SER A 291 7.92 -1.65 -1.16
CA SER A 291 8.20 -1.52 0.27
C SER A 291 7.00 -1.91 1.14
N LEU A 292 5.77 -1.63 0.71
CA LEU A 292 4.57 -2.07 1.42
C LEU A 292 4.41 -3.58 1.40
N SER A 293 4.85 -4.24 0.33
CA SER A 293 4.78 -5.69 0.17
C SER A 293 5.81 -6.47 1.00
N ASP A 294 6.66 -5.79 1.77
CA ASP A 294 7.42 -6.42 2.83
C ASP A 294 6.46 -7.05 3.87
N PRO A 295 6.56 -8.36 4.15
CA PRO A 295 5.64 -9.04 5.08
C PRO A 295 5.68 -8.47 6.51
N MET A 296 6.84 -7.98 6.95
CA MET A 296 6.97 -7.39 8.29
C MET A 296 6.32 -6.01 8.33
N LEU A 297 6.54 -5.15 7.33
CA LEU A 297 5.92 -3.84 7.27
C LEU A 297 4.40 -3.95 7.11
N SER A 298 3.92 -4.77 6.18
CA SER A 298 2.48 -5.01 5.98
C SER A 298 1.84 -5.61 7.23
N GLY A 299 2.49 -6.58 7.88
CA GLY A 299 2.03 -7.15 9.15
C GLY A 299 1.92 -6.13 10.29
N ILE A 300 2.90 -5.23 10.42
CA ILE A 300 2.88 -4.13 11.40
C ILE A 300 1.74 -3.16 11.09
N LEU A 301 1.59 -2.74 9.83
CA LEU A 301 0.52 -1.82 9.40
C LEU A 301 -0.88 -2.41 9.64
N LEU A 302 -1.08 -3.69 9.29
CA LEU A 302 -2.32 -4.41 9.55
C LEU A 302 -2.60 -4.53 11.05
N SER A 303 -1.59 -4.89 11.85
CA SER A 303 -1.75 -5.08 13.29
C SER A 303 -2.10 -3.77 14.00
N ILE A 304 -1.34 -2.70 13.73
CA ILE A 304 -1.59 -1.38 14.29
C ILE A 304 -2.94 -0.84 13.79
N GLY A 305 -3.21 -0.97 12.49
CA GLY A 305 -4.47 -0.53 11.88
C GLY A 305 -5.69 -1.22 12.49
N ALA A 306 -5.64 -2.54 12.63
CA ALA A 306 -6.70 -3.34 13.23
C ALA A 306 -6.90 -3.00 14.72
N LEU A 307 -5.83 -2.93 15.53
CA LEU A 307 -5.94 -2.56 16.94
C LEU A 307 -6.47 -1.14 17.12
N ALA A 308 -5.97 -0.18 16.33
CA ALA A 308 -6.46 1.19 16.34
C ALA A 308 -7.96 1.23 16.01
N LEU A 309 -8.41 0.52 14.97
CA LEU A 309 -9.83 0.42 14.64
C LEU A 309 -10.64 -0.20 15.78
N LEU A 310 -10.22 -1.32 16.34
CA LEU A 310 -10.94 -2.03 17.41
C LEU A 310 -11.16 -1.14 18.63
N PHE A 311 -10.08 -0.55 19.17
CA PHE A 311 -10.20 0.32 20.35
C PHE A 311 -10.95 1.62 20.05
N SER A 312 -10.80 2.16 18.83
CA SER A 312 -11.43 3.42 18.47
C SER A 312 -12.92 3.27 18.21
N ILE A 313 -13.36 2.16 17.60
CA ILE A 313 -14.78 1.83 17.47
C ILE A 313 -15.39 1.59 18.86
N ALA A 314 -14.71 0.82 19.72
CA ALA A 314 -15.20 0.51 21.06
C ALA A 314 -15.34 1.77 21.95
N SER A 315 -14.46 2.75 21.77
CA SER A 315 -14.47 4.01 22.54
C SER A 315 -15.23 5.16 21.85
N GLY A 316 -15.67 5.00 20.61
CA GLY A 316 -16.25 6.09 19.81
C GLY A 316 -15.23 7.17 19.39
N ASN A 317 -13.93 6.83 19.35
CA ASN A 317 -12.84 7.74 18.99
C ASN A 317 -12.69 7.86 17.46
N LEU A 318 -13.43 8.78 16.85
CA LEU A 318 -13.43 8.96 15.40
C LEU A 318 -12.04 9.24 14.76
N PRO A 319 -11.16 10.07 15.35
CA PRO A 319 -9.76 10.21 14.88
C PRO A 319 -9.00 8.89 14.78
N GLY A 320 -9.15 8.01 15.77
CA GLY A 320 -8.50 6.71 15.78
C GLY A 320 -9.09 5.73 14.76
N ILE A 321 -10.40 5.84 14.47
CA ILE A 321 -11.03 5.08 13.37
C ILE A 321 -10.42 5.50 12.02
N ALA A 322 -10.27 6.79 11.78
CA ALA A 322 -9.67 7.32 10.55
C ALA A 322 -8.24 6.80 10.36
N LEU A 323 -7.39 6.94 11.38
CA LEU A 323 -6.00 6.51 11.32
C LEU A 323 -5.88 4.99 11.17
N GLY A 324 -6.67 4.24 11.94
CA GLY A 324 -6.68 2.78 11.87
C GLY A 324 -7.11 2.27 10.49
N GLY A 325 -8.15 2.88 9.90
CA GLY A 325 -8.60 2.56 8.54
C GLY A 325 -7.54 2.84 7.48
N PHE A 326 -6.86 3.97 7.57
CA PHE A 326 -5.75 4.30 6.66
C PHE A 326 -4.61 3.27 6.72
N LEU A 327 -4.13 2.96 7.93
CA LEU A 327 -3.05 1.97 8.14
C LEU A 327 -3.47 0.56 7.70
N LEU A 328 -4.72 0.18 7.96
CA LEU A 328 -5.27 -1.11 7.53
C LEU A 328 -5.26 -1.23 6.00
N VAL A 329 -5.69 -0.20 5.28
CA VAL A 329 -5.69 -0.23 3.80
C VAL A 329 -4.28 -0.32 3.24
N LEU A 330 -3.31 0.42 3.79
CA LEU A 330 -1.91 0.30 3.38
C LEU A 330 -1.34 -1.10 3.67
N GLY A 331 -1.64 -1.66 4.83
CA GLY A 331 -1.24 -3.02 5.18
C GLY A 331 -1.85 -4.07 4.23
N LEU A 332 -3.13 -3.91 3.86
CA LEU A 332 -3.80 -4.79 2.90
C LEU A 332 -3.13 -4.78 1.53
N VAL A 333 -2.74 -3.60 1.03
CA VAL A 333 -1.99 -3.47 -0.23
C VAL A 333 -0.70 -4.29 -0.15
N GLY A 334 0.02 -4.18 0.96
CA GLY A 334 1.23 -4.97 1.20
C GLY A 334 0.99 -6.48 1.19
N SER A 335 -0.15 -6.93 1.70
CA SER A 335 -0.56 -8.34 1.69
C SER A 335 -1.16 -8.82 0.36
N GLY A 336 -1.04 -8.03 -0.73
CA GLY A 336 -1.47 -8.42 -2.07
C GLY A 336 -2.82 -7.87 -2.51
N PHE A 337 -3.47 -7.03 -1.69
CA PHE A 337 -4.71 -6.37 -2.10
C PHE A 337 -4.48 -5.43 -3.28
N ASN A 338 -5.40 -5.41 -4.24
CA ASN A 338 -5.26 -4.65 -5.47
C ASN A 338 -5.01 -3.14 -5.19
N PRO A 339 -3.86 -2.58 -5.61
CA PRO A 339 -3.52 -1.18 -5.33
C PRO A 339 -4.52 -0.18 -5.91
N ASN A 340 -5.15 -0.47 -7.05
CA ASN A 340 -6.11 0.42 -7.69
C ASN A 340 -7.42 0.49 -6.89
N THR A 341 -7.87 -0.65 -6.37
CA THR A 341 -9.04 -0.69 -5.47
C THR A 341 -8.74 0.04 -4.16
N ALA A 342 -7.54 -0.16 -3.58
CA ALA A 342 -7.11 0.58 -2.40
C ALA A 342 -7.03 2.08 -2.65
N ALA A 343 -6.50 2.51 -3.81
CA ALA A 343 -6.45 3.91 -4.22
C ALA A 343 -7.83 4.56 -4.16
N LEU A 344 -8.85 3.89 -4.72
CA LEU A 344 -10.23 4.37 -4.70
C LEU A 344 -10.80 4.49 -3.28
N ILE A 345 -10.57 3.46 -2.45
CA ILE A 345 -10.99 3.46 -1.03
C ILE A 345 -10.35 4.63 -0.28
N LEU A 346 -9.04 4.85 -0.47
CA LEU A 346 -8.31 5.94 0.17
C LEU A 346 -8.80 7.31 -0.31
N ILE A 347 -9.06 7.48 -1.62
CA ILE A 347 -9.53 8.76 -2.17
C ILE A 347 -10.92 9.11 -1.63
N ILE A 348 -11.87 8.17 -1.73
CA ILE A 348 -13.25 8.40 -1.27
C ILE A 348 -13.28 8.59 0.24
N GLY A 349 -12.62 7.70 0.99
CA GLY A 349 -12.52 7.79 2.45
C GLY A 349 -11.85 9.09 2.89
N GLY A 350 -10.75 9.47 2.24
CA GLY A 350 -10.04 10.71 2.51
C GLY A 350 -10.88 11.95 2.29
N ALA A 351 -11.61 12.02 1.17
CA ALA A 351 -12.53 13.11 0.87
C ALA A 351 -13.65 13.24 1.92
N ILE A 352 -14.23 12.11 2.36
CA ILE A 352 -15.25 12.08 3.42
C ILE A 352 -14.68 12.61 4.75
N LEU A 353 -13.47 12.17 5.14
CA LEU A 353 -12.85 12.61 6.39
C LEU A 353 -12.51 14.10 6.38
N VAL A 354 -11.98 14.61 5.26
CA VAL A 354 -11.76 16.06 5.09
C VAL A 354 -13.06 16.82 5.21
N PHE A 355 -14.13 16.34 4.56
CA PHE A 355 -15.46 16.95 4.67
C PHE A 355 -15.94 16.96 6.13
N ILE A 356 -15.81 15.85 6.87
CA ILE A 356 -16.21 15.78 8.28
C ILE A 356 -15.46 16.81 9.13
N GLU A 357 -14.14 16.98 8.96
CA GLU A 357 -13.35 17.97 9.73
C GLU A 357 -13.79 19.42 9.44
N LEU A 358 -14.30 19.72 8.24
CA LEU A 358 -14.78 21.07 7.91
C LEU A 358 -16.05 21.46 8.68
N TYR A 359 -16.90 20.48 9.01
CA TYR A 359 -18.17 20.73 9.72
C TYR A 359 -18.08 20.46 11.22
N THR A 360 -17.07 19.71 11.67
CA THR A 360 -16.92 19.31 13.07
C THR A 360 -15.73 20.03 13.69
N PRO A 361 -15.89 20.81 14.78
CA PRO A 361 -14.76 21.41 15.48
C PRO A 361 -13.82 20.32 16.03
N GLY A 362 -12.72 20.05 15.34
CA GLY A 362 -11.76 18.98 15.66
C GLY A 362 -10.36 19.49 16.02
N PHE A 363 -9.51 18.54 16.43
CA PHE A 363 -8.07 18.75 16.65
C PHE A 363 -7.25 18.68 15.34
N GLY A 364 -7.89 18.54 14.17
CA GLY A 364 -7.22 18.43 12.86
C GLY A 364 -6.74 17.03 12.50
N ILE A 365 -6.88 16.03 13.39
CA ILE A 365 -6.41 14.66 13.13
C ILE A 365 -7.26 13.97 12.05
N ILE A 366 -8.59 14.14 12.07
CA ILE A 366 -9.47 13.52 11.07
C ILE A 366 -9.18 14.13 9.69
N GLY A 367 -9.13 15.45 9.61
CA GLY A 367 -8.77 16.15 8.37
C GLY A 367 -7.36 15.82 7.87
N GLY A 368 -6.38 15.77 8.77
CA GLY A 368 -5.00 15.41 8.45
C GLY A 368 -4.87 13.99 7.90
N THR A 369 -5.52 13.01 8.54
CA THR A 369 -5.60 11.64 8.03
C THR A 369 -6.33 11.59 6.69
N GLY A 370 -7.41 12.37 6.52
CA GLY A 370 -8.13 12.46 5.25
C GLY A 370 -7.25 12.98 4.11
N ILE A 371 -6.44 14.01 4.36
CA ILE A 371 -5.45 14.52 3.40
C ILE A 371 -4.40 13.46 3.10
N ALA A 372 -3.88 12.75 4.11
CA ALA A 372 -2.93 11.66 3.90
C ALA A 372 -3.55 10.58 3.01
N MET A 373 -4.76 10.13 3.30
CA MET A 373 -5.47 9.16 2.46
C MET A 373 -5.64 9.63 1.02
N LEU A 374 -5.96 10.91 0.79
CA LEU A 374 -6.03 11.47 -0.58
C LEU A 374 -4.66 11.41 -1.28
N VAL A 375 -3.58 11.81 -0.60
CA VAL A 375 -2.22 11.80 -1.16
C VAL A 375 -1.78 10.38 -1.50
N PHE A 376 -1.89 9.45 -0.56
CA PHE A 376 -1.53 8.05 -0.78
C PHE A 376 -2.45 7.40 -1.82
N GLY A 377 -3.74 7.72 -1.82
CA GLY A 377 -4.67 7.25 -2.83
C GLY A 377 -4.26 7.67 -4.25
N VAL A 378 -3.83 8.92 -4.45
CA VAL A 378 -3.31 9.38 -5.74
C VAL A 378 -1.98 8.70 -6.09
N ILE A 379 -1.08 8.46 -5.13
CA ILE A 379 0.17 7.72 -5.36
C ILE A 379 -0.11 6.28 -5.82
N LEU A 380 -1.14 5.64 -5.26
CA LEU A 380 -1.50 4.26 -5.61
C LEU A 380 -2.18 4.14 -6.99
N LEU A 381 -2.75 5.21 -7.55
CA LEU A 381 -3.37 5.17 -8.88
C LEU A 381 -2.37 4.80 -9.98
N PRO A 382 -2.79 4.03 -11.01
CA PRO A 382 -1.92 3.69 -12.12
C PRO A 382 -1.63 4.93 -12.97
N ILE A 383 -0.35 5.17 -13.28
CA ILE A 383 0.10 6.30 -14.10
C ILE A 383 -0.17 6.04 -15.60
N ARG A 384 -0.24 4.77 -16.01
CA ARG A 384 -0.57 4.31 -17.36
C ARG A 384 -1.67 3.25 -17.26
N GLY A 385 -2.83 3.51 -17.86
CA GLY A 385 -3.91 2.54 -17.95
C GLY A 385 -3.76 1.65 -19.17
N GLU A 386 -4.13 0.37 -19.07
CA GLU A 386 -4.22 -0.52 -20.23
C GLU A 386 -5.16 0.11 -21.29
N GLY A 387 -4.68 0.31 -22.52
CA GLY A 387 -5.48 0.77 -23.66
C GLY A 387 -5.39 2.26 -24.04
N PHE A 388 -4.64 3.09 -23.31
CA PHE A 388 -4.38 4.48 -23.70
C PHE A 388 -2.92 4.68 -24.09
N ALA A 389 -2.62 4.60 -25.40
CA ALA A 389 -1.32 5.00 -25.95
C ALA A 389 -1.23 6.53 -25.96
N VAL A 390 -0.96 7.12 -24.80
CA VAL A 390 -0.74 8.57 -24.67
C VAL A 390 0.74 8.83 -24.77
N GLY A 391 1.16 9.63 -25.74
CA GLY A 391 2.58 9.94 -25.95
C GLY A 391 3.26 10.39 -24.66
N GLU A 392 4.50 9.96 -24.45
CA GLU A 392 5.25 10.16 -23.20
C GLU A 392 5.24 11.62 -22.73
N SER A 393 5.28 12.57 -23.67
CA SER A 393 5.18 14.00 -23.43
C SER A 393 3.83 14.42 -22.84
N TYR A 394 2.73 13.85 -23.32
CA TYR A 394 1.39 14.15 -22.81
C TYR A 394 1.13 13.48 -21.46
N ALA A 395 1.61 12.25 -21.26
CA ALA A 395 1.55 11.58 -19.95
C ALA A 395 2.31 12.38 -18.88
N LYS A 396 3.54 12.83 -19.20
CA LYS A 396 4.31 13.75 -18.35
C LYS A 396 3.57 15.07 -18.12
N THR A 397 2.94 15.64 -19.15
CA THR A 397 2.17 16.88 -19.04
C THR A 397 0.96 16.71 -18.11
N LEU A 398 0.19 15.63 -18.24
CA LEU A 398 -0.93 15.33 -17.35
C LEU A 398 -0.48 15.14 -15.91
N LEU A 399 0.61 14.40 -15.70
CA LEU A 399 1.21 14.16 -14.39
C LEU A 399 1.69 15.48 -13.76
N TYR A 400 2.45 16.30 -14.49
CA TYR A 400 2.88 17.61 -14.00
C TYR A 400 1.70 18.56 -13.76
N THR A 401 0.67 18.52 -14.59
CA THR A 401 -0.54 19.34 -14.40
C THR A 401 -1.31 18.89 -13.15
N THR A 402 -1.42 17.57 -12.93
CA THR A 402 -2.06 16.99 -11.75
C THR A 402 -1.29 17.33 -10.48
N TYR A 403 0.04 17.20 -10.49
CA TYR A 403 0.89 17.62 -9.37
C TYR A 403 0.86 19.13 -9.14
N ALA A 404 0.85 19.94 -10.19
CA ALA A 404 0.73 21.39 -10.08
C ALA A 404 -0.62 21.80 -9.46
N LEU A 405 -1.72 21.18 -9.91
CA LEU A 405 -3.05 21.40 -9.33
C LEU A 405 -3.11 20.94 -7.87
N GLY A 406 -2.59 19.75 -7.58
CA GLY A 406 -2.51 19.21 -6.21
C GLY A 406 -1.67 20.09 -5.28
N ALA A 407 -0.51 20.54 -5.73
CA ALA A 407 0.36 21.46 -4.99
C ALA A 407 -0.31 22.84 -4.80
N THR A 408 -1.04 23.33 -5.80
CA THR A 408 -1.76 24.61 -5.71
C THR A 408 -2.92 24.53 -4.73
N MET A 409 -3.76 23.50 -4.83
CA MET A 409 -4.86 23.27 -3.88
C MET A 409 -4.34 22.99 -2.47
N GLY A 410 -3.29 22.17 -2.34
CA GLY A 410 -2.63 21.87 -1.07
C GLY A 410 -2.04 23.12 -0.44
N GLY A 411 -1.35 23.95 -1.22
CA GLY A 411 -0.79 25.23 -0.80
C GLY A 411 -1.86 26.23 -0.37
N LEU A 412 -2.95 26.35 -1.13
CA LEU A 412 -4.09 27.18 -0.76
C LEU A 412 -4.73 26.71 0.55
N THR A 413 -4.93 25.41 0.69
CA THR A 413 -5.50 24.80 1.91
C THR A 413 -4.58 25.04 3.11
N ALA A 414 -3.28 24.81 2.97
CA ALA A 414 -2.29 25.08 4.00
C ALA A 414 -2.26 26.57 4.40
N PHE A 415 -2.38 27.47 3.43
CA PHE A 415 -2.47 28.91 3.68
C PHE A 415 -3.73 29.28 4.46
N VAL A 416 -4.89 28.72 4.09
CA VAL A 416 -6.16 28.92 4.82
C VAL A 416 -6.04 28.39 6.24
N VAL A 417 -5.52 27.17 6.43
CA VAL A 417 -5.28 26.58 7.76
C VAL A 417 -4.34 27.47 8.57
N TYR A 418 -3.22 27.92 8.00
CA TYR A 418 -2.31 28.86 8.65
C TYR A 418 -3.04 30.13 9.10
N LYS A 419 -3.85 30.73 8.23
CA LYS A 419 -4.64 31.94 8.56
C LYS A 419 -5.66 31.67 9.66
N VAL A 420 -6.35 30.53 9.65
CA VAL A 420 -7.31 30.15 10.69
C VAL A 420 -6.62 29.91 12.02
N VAL A 421 -5.50 29.19 12.05
CA VAL A 421 -4.71 28.96 13.26
C VAL A 421 -4.16 30.28 13.80
N LYS A 422 -3.63 31.14 12.93
CA LYS A 422 -3.17 32.47 13.30
C LYS A 422 -4.29 33.34 13.86
N ALA A 423 -5.49 33.28 13.27
CA ALA A 423 -6.66 34.01 13.75
C ALA A 423 -7.15 33.47 15.11
N LYS A 424 -7.17 32.15 15.31
CA LYS A 424 -7.52 31.53 16.60
C LYS A 424 -6.50 31.82 17.70
N ARG A 425 -5.21 31.95 17.35
CA ARG A 425 -4.12 32.29 18.28
C ARG A 425 -3.93 33.80 18.47
N ALA A 426 -4.59 34.63 17.66
CA ALA A 426 -4.53 36.07 17.85
C ALA A 426 -5.21 36.41 19.18
N PRO A 427 -4.57 37.21 20.05
CA PRO A 427 -5.17 37.61 21.31
C PRO A 427 -6.50 38.32 21.01
N GLN A 428 -7.58 37.82 21.62
CA GLN A 428 -8.88 38.47 21.49
C GLN A 428 -8.74 39.86 22.08
N THR A 429 -8.94 40.87 21.25
CA THR A 429 -8.89 42.27 21.65
C THR A 429 -10.09 42.58 22.55
N LEU A 430 -9.98 42.18 23.83
CA LEU A 430 -10.94 42.47 24.91
C LEU A 430 -10.91 43.94 25.36
N TRP A 431 -10.11 44.78 24.69
CA TRP A 431 -9.76 46.12 25.14
C TRP A 431 -10.72 47.23 24.67
N LYS A 432 -11.98 46.92 24.34
CA LYS A 432 -12.99 47.97 24.06
C LYS A 432 -13.55 48.64 25.32
N LEU A 433 -13.46 47.99 26.48
CA LEU A 433 -14.07 48.49 27.72
C LEU A 433 -13.12 49.38 28.53
N LYS A 434 -11.81 49.41 28.27
CA LYS A 434 -10.89 50.29 29.01
C LYS A 434 -11.19 51.75 28.64
N GLY A 435 -11.55 52.55 29.64
CA GLY A 435 -12.06 53.91 29.47
C GLY A 435 -13.58 54.02 29.31
N ALA A 436 -14.31 52.89 29.22
CA ALA A 436 -15.76 52.91 29.20
C ALA A 436 -16.32 53.39 30.54
N ILE A 437 -17.39 54.18 30.48
CA ILE A 437 -18.09 54.71 31.64
C ILE A 437 -19.31 53.83 31.89
N GLY A 438 -19.45 53.35 33.12
CA GLY A 438 -20.61 52.62 33.60
C GLY A 438 -21.21 53.24 34.85
N GLU A 439 -22.17 52.54 35.44
CA GLU A 439 -22.84 52.92 36.69
C GLU A 439 -22.73 51.78 37.70
N ALA A 440 -22.45 52.11 38.96
CA ALA A 440 -22.38 51.12 40.02
C ALA A 440 -23.76 50.62 40.44
N VAL A 441 -23.94 49.30 40.45
CA VAL A 441 -25.20 48.66 40.85
C VAL A 441 -25.18 48.37 42.35
N ASP A 442 -24.00 48.07 42.89
CA ASP A 442 -23.75 47.82 44.31
C ASP A 442 -22.88 48.92 44.93
N ASP A 443 -22.92 49.02 46.26
CA ASP A 443 -21.91 49.75 47.03
C ASP A 443 -20.63 48.89 47.10
N ILE A 444 -19.55 49.37 46.48
CA ILE A 444 -18.28 48.64 46.38
C ILE A 444 -17.22 49.37 47.20
N PRO A 445 -16.79 48.83 48.35
CA PRO A 445 -15.69 49.43 49.12
C PRO A 445 -14.36 49.29 48.36
N GLU A 446 -13.36 50.08 48.75
CA GLU A 446 -12.02 50.02 48.18
C GLU A 446 -11.41 48.60 48.27
N GLY A 447 -10.92 48.08 47.15
CA GLY A 447 -10.44 46.70 47.02
C GLY A 447 -11.53 45.62 47.03
N GLY A 448 -12.77 45.97 47.33
CA GLY A 448 -13.94 45.10 47.34
C GLY A 448 -14.49 44.80 45.96
N THR A 449 -15.44 43.86 45.88
CA THR A 449 -16.06 43.45 44.62
C THR A 449 -17.57 43.64 44.65
N GLY A 450 -18.16 44.09 43.54
CA GLY A 450 -19.60 44.20 43.36
C GLY A 450 -19.96 44.26 41.88
N PHE A 451 -21.21 44.54 41.55
CA PHE A 451 -21.66 44.66 40.16
C PHE A 451 -21.73 46.11 39.67
N ILE A 452 -21.36 46.30 38.41
CA ILE A 452 -21.51 47.56 37.67
C ILE A 452 -22.23 47.28 36.36
N LEU A 453 -22.89 48.29 35.81
CA LEU A 453 -23.52 48.26 34.48
C LEU A 453 -22.66 49.07 33.51
N VAL A 454 -22.05 48.42 32.52
CA VAL A 454 -21.22 49.07 31.49
C VAL A 454 -21.76 48.66 30.13
N GLU A 455 -22.07 49.63 29.27
CA GLU A 455 -22.66 49.41 27.93
C GLU A 455 -23.93 48.52 27.92
N GLY A 456 -24.70 48.52 29.02
CA GLY A 456 -25.93 47.72 29.16
C GLY A 456 -25.73 46.29 29.66
N GLU A 457 -24.51 45.89 29.99
CA GLU A 457 -24.19 44.57 30.56
C GLU A 457 -23.76 44.67 32.02
N TYR A 458 -24.19 43.71 32.85
CA TYR A 458 -23.75 43.59 34.24
C TYR A 458 -22.37 42.93 34.30
N TRP A 459 -21.41 43.65 34.84
CA TRP A 459 -20.04 43.18 35.04
C TRP A 459 -19.73 43.08 36.52
N LYS A 460 -19.02 42.02 36.90
CA LYS A 460 -18.40 41.96 38.23
C LYS A 460 -17.17 42.86 38.21
N ALA A 461 -17.09 43.78 39.16
CA ALA A 461 -16.04 44.77 39.22
C ALA A 461 -15.35 44.76 40.57
N LYS A 462 -14.10 45.25 40.58
CA LYS A 462 -13.29 45.51 41.76
C LYS A 462 -12.94 46.99 41.77
N ALA A 463 -13.29 47.68 42.86
CA ALA A 463 -13.16 49.13 42.91
C ALA A 463 -11.78 49.55 43.49
N VAL A 464 -11.07 50.43 42.80
CA VAL A 464 -9.79 51.03 43.25
C VAL A 464 -10.05 52.17 44.24
N THR A 465 -11.17 52.86 44.11
CA THR A 465 -11.66 53.85 45.09
C THR A 465 -13.04 53.42 45.56
N PRO A 466 -13.52 53.80 46.76
CA PRO A 466 -14.87 53.49 47.19
C PRO A 466 -15.91 54.05 46.20
N VAL A 467 -16.82 53.18 45.75
CA VAL A 467 -17.89 53.53 44.80
C VAL A 467 -19.23 53.22 45.44
N ALA A 468 -20.11 54.21 45.52
CA ALA A 468 -21.48 54.00 46.00
C ALA A 468 -22.40 53.60 44.84
N ARG A 469 -23.49 52.91 45.16
CA ARG A 469 -24.53 52.58 44.19
C ARG A 469 -25.05 53.85 43.48
N GLY A 470 -25.11 53.80 42.15
CA GLY A 470 -25.49 54.91 41.28
C GLY A 470 -24.33 55.83 40.87
N ASP A 471 -23.13 55.65 41.42
CA ASP A 471 -21.96 56.41 40.98
C ASP A 471 -21.56 56.02 39.54
N LYS A 472 -21.14 57.02 38.76
CA LYS A 472 -20.48 56.75 37.49
C LYS A 472 -19.08 56.22 37.74
N VAL A 473 -18.72 55.13 37.08
CA VAL A 473 -17.40 54.49 37.18
C VAL A 473 -16.72 54.45 35.83
N VAL A 474 -15.39 54.52 35.80
CA VAL A 474 -14.59 54.29 34.60
C VAL A 474 -13.78 53.01 34.76
N VAL A 475 -13.81 52.17 33.73
CA VAL A 475 -13.02 50.92 33.70
C VAL A 475 -11.57 51.26 33.40
N VAL A 476 -10.67 50.91 34.32
CA VAL A 476 -9.24 51.18 34.21
C VAL A 476 -8.45 49.94 33.80
N ASP A 477 -8.90 48.75 34.19
CA ASP A 477 -8.26 47.50 33.83
C ASP A 477 -9.21 46.29 33.92
N LYS A 478 -8.72 45.08 33.63
CA LYS A 478 -9.44 43.82 33.84
C LYS A 478 -8.51 42.77 34.49
N GLU A 479 -8.87 42.35 35.69
CA GLU A 479 -8.18 41.28 36.44
C GLU A 479 -9.03 40.00 36.43
N GLY A 480 -8.70 39.06 35.55
CA GLY A 480 -9.43 37.79 35.43
C GLY A 480 -10.92 38.02 35.09
N PRO A 481 -11.87 37.59 35.95
CA PRO A 481 -13.30 37.84 35.73
C PRO A 481 -13.78 39.23 36.19
N TYR A 482 -12.92 40.05 36.80
CA TYR A 482 -13.29 41.35 37.37
C TYR A 482 -12.86 42.51 36.47
N LEU A 483 -13.74 43.48 36.25
CA LEU A 483 -13.35 44.79 35.74
C LEU A 483 -12.80 45.64 36.89
N VAL A 484 -11.60 46.17 36.75
CA VAL A 484 -11.02 47.10 37.70
C VAL A 484 -11.56 48.49 37.37
N VAL A 485 -12.22 49.13 38.33
CA VAL A 485 -12.93 50.40 38.11
C VAL A 485 -12.61 51.43 39.18
N LYS A 486 -12.80 52.71 38.85
CA LYS A 486 -12.72 53.83 39.79
C LYS A 486 -13.87 54.80 39.56
N LYS A 487 -14.15 55.66 40.52
CA LYS A 487 -15.17 56.72 40.37
C LYS A 487 -14.80 57.68 39.24
N ALA A 488 -15.76 57.98 38.36
CA ALA A 488 -15.57 58.88 37.23
C ALA A 488 -15.41 60.33 37.74
N GLY A 489 -14.23 60.91 37.56
CA GLY A 489 -13.88 62.26 38.04
C GLY A 489 -12.65 62.31 38.96
N GLU A 490 -12.19 61.17 39.47
CA GLU A 490 -10.93 61.09 40.21
C GLU A 490 -9.75 60.78 39.26
N SER A 491 -8.77 61.68 39.19
CA SER A 491 -7.49 61.42 38.54
C SER A 491 -6.70 60.43 39.39
N VAL A 492 -6.24 59.33 38.78
CA VAL A 492 -5.27 58.43 39.44
C VAL A 492 -3.92 59.13 39.32
N GLY A 493 -3.29 59.44 40.45
CA GLY A 493 -1.87 59.78 40.45
C GLY A 493 -1.11 58.61 39.85
N GLU A 494 -0.28 58.89 38.84
CA GLU A 494 0.66 57.92 38.28
C GLU A 494 1.64 57.48 39.37
N GLU A 495 1.35 56.38 40.08
CA GLU A 495 2.37 55.60 40.75
C GLU A 495 1.87 54.16 40.94
N GLU A 496 2.75 53.20 40.66
CA GLU A 496 2.54 51.74 40.71
C GLU A 496 1.90 51.06 39.48
N ALA A 497 2.51 51.29 38.30
CA ALA A 497 2.44 50.35 37.19
C ALA A 497 3.83 49.77 36.86
N HIS A 498 4.57 49.27 37.86
CA HIS A 498 5.76 48.43 37.62
C HIS A 498 6.14 47.59 38.85
N THR A 499 5.41 46.50 39.12
CA THR A 499 5.98 45.21 39.58
C THR A 499 4.90 44.14 39.78
N ARG A 500 4.69 43.29 38.76
CA ARG A 500 4.75 41.82 38.79
C ARG A 500 4.06 41.19 37.59
#